data_AF-A0A949P4S7-F1
#
_entry.id   AF-A0A949P4S7-F1
#
_cell.length_a   1.000
_cell.length_b   1.000
_cell.length_c   1.000
_cell.angle_alpha   90.00
_cell.angle_beta   90.00
_cell.angle_gamma   90.00
#
_symmetry.space_group_name_H-M   'P 1'
#
loop_
_entity.id
_entity.type
_entity.pdbx_description
1 polymer ?
#
loop_
_entity_poly.entity_id
_entity_poly.type
_entity_poly.pdbx_seq_one_letter_code
_entity_poly.pdbx_strand_id
1 'polypeptide(L)'
;LKKGWEKEPIKRYRNFLHQRKLWDEEKEADLYTQCEKQINEAVQEYLDTDAQPPETMFDYLYEELPHSLNEQREQLIAKTRGGA
;
A
#
# COMPACT_ATOMS: atom_id res chain seq x y z
N LEU A 1 17.42 -20.94 11.79
CA LEU A 1 17.43 -19.58 11.19
C LEU A 1 18.52 -19.39 10.14
N LYS A 2 19.83 -19.58 10.44
CA LYS A 2 20.93 -19.39 9.45
C LYS A 2 20.79 -20.17 8.12
N LYS A 3 20.36 -21.44 8.16
CA LYS A 3 20.17 -22.28 6.96
C LYS A 3 19.11 -21.77 5.97
N GLY A 4 18.16 -20.93 6.41
CA GLY A 4 17.13 -20.36 5.54
C GLY A 4 17.68 -19.26 4.62
N TRP A 5 18.59 -18.44 5.15
CA TRP A 5 19.27 -17.37 4.42
C TRP A 5 20.20 -17.89 3.33
N GLU A 6 20.72 -19.11 3.47
CA GLU A 6 21.53 -19.77 2.44
C GLU A 6 20.69 -20.25 1.23
N LYS A 7 19.38 -20.44 1.42
CA LYS A 7 18.44 -20.89 0.38
C LYS A 7 17.54 -19.77 -0.14
N GLU A 8 17.89 -18.53 0.18
CA GLU A 8 17.15 -17.33 -0.15
C GLU A 8 17.10 -17.14 -1.70
N PRO A 9 15.90 -16.99 -2.28
CA PRO A 9 15.72 -17.09 -3.73
C PRO A 9 16.30 -15.90 -4.50
N ILE A 10 16.31 -14.69 -3.94
CA ILE A 10 16.79 -13.47 -4.59
C ILE A 10 18.30 -13.57 -4.79
N LYS A 11 19.08 -13.88 -3.74
CA LYS A 11 20.53 -14.08 -3.84
C LYS A 11 20.89 -15.21 -4.81
N ARG A 12 20.15 -16.32 -4.79
CA ARG A 12 20.37 -17.43 -5.74
C ARG A 12 20.17 -16.97 -7.18
N TYR A 13 19.10 -16.23 -7.45
CA TYR A 13 18.79 -15.72 -8.78
C TYR A 13 19.79 -14.65 -9.23
N ARG A 14 20.16 -13.72 -8.34
CA ARG A 14 21.20 -12.73 -8.57
C ARG A 14 22.53 -13.36 -8.99
N ASN A 15 23.00 -14.36 -8.24
CA ASN A 15 24.23 -15.08 -8.55
C ASN A 15 24.17 -15.75 -9.94
N PHE A 16 23.02 -16.34 -10.29
CA PHE A 16 22.80 -16.93 -11.60
C PHE A 16 22.86 -15.89 -12.73
N LEU A 17 22.31 -14.69 -12.53
CA LEU A 17 22.38 -13.62 -13.51
C LEU A 17 23.81 -13.05 -13.68
N HIS A 18 24.56 -12.91 -12.58
CA HIS A 18 25.98 -12.52 -12.63
C HIS A 18 26.82 -13.54 -13.41
N GLN A 19 26.62 -14.84 -13.17
CA GLN A 19 27.32 -15.90 -13.90
C GLN A 19 27.07 -15.83 -15.42
N ARG A 20 25.91 -15.32 -15.83
CA ARG A 20 25.54 -15.12 -17.24
C ARG A 20 25.92 -13.74 -17.79
N LYS A 21 26.59 -12.89 -17.00
CA LYS A 21 26.92 -11.50 -17.36
C LYS A 21 25.70 -10.65 -17.73
N LEU A 22 24.52 -11.01 -17.23
CA LEU A 22 23.29 -10.26 -17.42
C LEU A 22 23.09 -9.21 -16.32
N TRP A 23 23.76 -9.38 -15.19
CA TRP A 23 23.67 -8.54 -14.00
C TRP A 23 25.05 -8.18 -13.46
N ASP A 24 25.17 -6.99 -12.89
CA ASP A 24 26.39 -6.36 -12.39
C ASP A 24 26.03 -5.40 -11.24
N GLU A 25 27.05 -4.85 -10.57
CA GLU A 25 26.86 -3.98 -9.41
C GLU A 25 26.18 -2.65 -9.75
N GLU A 26 26.42 -2.13 -10.97
CA GLU A 26 25.79 -0.89 -11.45
C GLU A 26 24.28 -1.07 -11.59
N LYS A 27 23.83 -2.13 -12.27
CA LYS A 27 22.40 -2.45 -12.37
C LYS A 27 21.75 -2.72 -11.02
N GLU A 28 22.48 -3.30 -10.08
CA GLU A 28 21.96 -3.51 -8.72
C GLU A 28 21.76 -2.18 -8.00
N ALA A 29 22.73 -1.27 -8.06
CA ALA A 29 22.60 0.07 -7.49
C ALA A 29 21.47 0.89 -8.15
N ASP A 30 21.33 0.80 -9.47
CA ASP A 30 20.24 1.43 -10.22
C ASP A 30 18.88 0.88 -9.79
N LEU A 31 18.75 -0.44 -9.64
CA LEU A 31 17.51 -1.07 -9.18
C LEU A 31 17.16 -0.62 -7.76
N TYR A 32 18.14 -0.56 -6.85
CA TYR A 32 17.90 -0.05 -5.49
C TYR A 32 17.37 1.39 -5.51
N THR A 33 18.00 2.26 -6.30
CA THR A 33 17.58 3.66 -6.44
C THR A 33 16.16 3.78 -7.00
N GLN A 34 15.83 2.95 -8.00
CA GLN A 34 14.48 2.90 -8.58
C GLN A 34 13.45 2.42 -7.56
N CYS A 35 13.75 1.36 -6.81
CA CYS A 35 12.87 0.84 -5.77
C CYS A 35 12.65 1.88 -4.65
N GLU A 36 13.71 2.54 -4.19
CA GLU A 36 13.61 3.59 -3.17
C GLU A 36 12.71 4.73 -3.65
N LYS A 37 12.90 5.19 -4.90
CA LYS A 37 12.05 6.20 -5.51
C LYS A 37 10.58 5.76 -5.55
N GLN A 38 10.29 4.55 -6.03
CA GLN A 38 8.92 4.02 -6.10
C GLN A 38 8.25 3.94 -4.73
N ILE A 39 9.00 3.51 -3.70
CA ILE A 39 8.50 3.45 -2.33
C ILE A 39 8.17 4.84 -1.82
N ASN A 40 9.08 5.81 -2.00
CA ASN A 40 8.87 7.18 -1.55
C ASN A 40 7.68 7.83 -2.25
N GLU A 41 7.52 7.62 -3.56
CA GLU A 41 6.37 8.11 -4.32
C GLU A 41 5.06 7.50 -3.81
N ALA A 42 4.99 6.18 -3.61
CA ALA A 42 3.80 5.51 -3.10
C ALA A 42 3.45 5.92 -1.66
N VAL A 43 4.46 6.16 -0.82
CA VAL A 43 4.26 6.67 0.54
C VAL A 43 3.71 8.08 0.50
N GLN A 44 4.26 8.95 -0.37
CA GLN A 44 3.77 10.31 -0.52
C GLN A 44 2.33 10.33 -1.04
N GLU A 45 2.00 9.51 -2.04
CA GLU A 45 0.64 9.34 -2.56
C GLU A 45 -0.35 8.92 -1.45
N TYR A 46 0.05 7.97 -0.59
CA TYR A 46 -0.75 7.57 0.55
C TYR A 46 -0.92 8.70 1.58
N LEU A 47 0.14 9.46 1.88
CA LEU A 47 0.06 10.58 2.83
C LEU A 47 -0.77 11.75 2.29
N ASP A 48 -0.78 11.96 0.98
CA ASP A 48 -1.58 12.97 0.28
C ASP A 48 -3.04 12.50 0.06
N THR A 49 -3.36 11.26 0.43
CA THR A 49 -4.74 10.76 0.34
C THR A 49 -5.61 11.43 1.40
N ASP A 50 -6.62 12.18 0.94
CA ASP A 50 -7.59 12.80 1.83
C ASP A 50 -8.28 11.77 2.72
N ALA A 51 -8.55 12.17 3.97
CA ALA A 51 -9.31 11.35 4.90
C ALA A 51 -10.68 11.03 4.29
N GLN A 52 -11.05 9.74 4.32
CA GLN A 52 -12.36 9.31 3.84
C GLN A 52 -13.47 10.01 4.65
N PRO A 53 -14.59 10.39 4.01
CA PRO A 53 -15.75 10.89 4.73
C PRO A 53 -16.17 9.92 5.85
N PRO A 54 -16.61 10.42 7.03
CA PRO A 54 -17.01 9.56 8.13
C PRO A 54 -18.13 8.56 7.76
N GLU A 55 -19.01 8.93 6.82
CA GLU A 55 -20.08 8.07 6.32
C GLU A 55 -19.59 6.85 5.52
N THR A 56 -18.35 6.83 5.03
CA THR A 56 -17.78 5.71 4.26
C THR A 56 -17.76 4.41 5.07
N MET A 57 -17.79 4.48 6.41
CA MET A 57 -17.88 3.28 7.28
C MET A 57 -19.17 2.47 7.09
N PHE A 58 -20.23 3.08 6.53
CA PHE A 58 -21.50 2.42 6.26
C PHE A 58 -21.57 1.80 4.87
N ASP A 59 -20.83 2.34 3.90
CA ASP A 59 -21.01 2.06 2.47
C ASP A 59 -20.63 0.62 2.06
N TYR A 60 -19.76 -0.05 2.82
CA TYR A 60 -19.32 -1.44 2.57
C TYR A 60 -19.62 -2.39 3.73
N LEU A 61 -20.48 -2.00 4.67
CA LEU A 61 -20.79 -2.82 5.83
C LEU A 61 -21.76 -3.98 5.50
N TYR A 62 -22.68 -3.75 4.57
CA TYR A 62 -23.64 -4.72 4.05
C TYR A 62 -23.87 -4.47 2.55
N GLU A 63 -24.38 -5.46 1.83
CA GLU A 63 -24.84 -5.29 0.42
C GLU A 63 -25.94 -4.22 0.32
N GLU A 64 -26.91 -4.28 1.24
CA GLU A 64 -27.92 -3.24 1.45
C GLU A 64 -27.89 -2.80 2.91
N LEU A 65 -27.76 -1.49 3.15
CA LEU A 65 -27.69 -0.97 4.52
C LEU A 65 -29.06 -1.11 5.22
N PRO A 66 -29.16 -1.82 6.35
CA PRO A 66 -30.40 -1.94 7.10
C PRO A 66 -30.96 -0.57 7.51
N HIS A 67 -32.29 -0.46 7.60
CA HIS A 67 -32.98 0.80 7.90
C HIS A 67 -32.44 1.51 9.17
N SER A 68 -32.18 0.76 10.23
CA SER A 68 -31.65 1.29 11.50
C SER A 68 -30.24 1.90 11.40
N LEU A 69 -29.45 1.50 10.40
CA LEU A 69 -28.11 2.04 10.13
C LEU A 69 -28.13 3.19 9.14
N ASN A 70 -29.11 3.24 8.22
CA ASN A 70 -29.35 4.39 7.36
C ASN A 70 -29.65 5.66 8.18
N GLU A 71 -30.47 5.57 9.23
CA GLU A 71 -30.76 6.72 10.09
C GLU A 71 -29.50 7.25 10.79
N GLN A 72 -28.61 6.36 11.21
CA GLN A 72 -27.33 6.74 11.84
C GLN A 72 -26.37 7.41 10.84
N ARG A 73 -26.35 6.91 9.60
CA ARG A 73 -25.58 7.52 8.50
C ARG A 73 -26.03 8.96 8.23
N GLU A 74 -27.33 9.19 8.12
CA GLU A 74 -27.88 10.53 7.88
C GLU A 74 -27.62 11.50 9.05
N GLN A 75 -27.71 11.02 10.30
CA GLN A 75 -27.35 11.81 11.49
C GLN A 75 -25.87 12.21 11.49
N LEU A 76 -24.98 11.31 11.08
CA LEU A 76 -23.55 11.58 10.98
C LEU A 76 -23.26 12.65 9.91
N ILE A 77 -23.88 12.54 8.73
CA ILE A 77 -23.77 13.52 7.64
C ILE A 77 -24.30 14.90 8.06
N ALA A 78 -25.43 14.96 8.77
CA ALA A 78 -25.99 16.22 9.26
C ALA A 78 -25.05 16.90 10.27
N LYS A 79 -24.44 16.11 11.17
CA LYS A 79 -23.50 16.62 12.19
C LYS A 79 -22.20 17.15 11.58
N THR A 80 -21.69 16.52 10.53
CA THR A 80 -20.48 16.97 9.83
C THR A 80 -20.73 18.21 8.97
N ARG A 81 -21.96 18.41 8.47
CA ARG A 81 -22.34 19.61 7.69
C ARG A 81 -22.72 20.84 8.53
N GLY A 82 -23.27 20.65 9.72
CA GLY A 82 -23.73 21.74 10.60
C GLY A 82 -22.68 22.33 11.55
N GLY A 83 -21.42 21.87 11.46
CA GLY A 83 -20.31 22.22 12.35
C GLY A 83 -19.13 22.86 11.64
N ALA A 84 -19.39 23.79 10.71
CA ALA A 84 -18.41 24.75 10.19
C ALA A 84 -18.67 26.14 10.79
#